data_AF-A0A967WLT2-F1
#
_entry.id   AF-A0A967WLT2-F1
#
_cell.length_a   1.000
_cell.length_b   1.000
_cell.length_c   1.000
_cell.angle_alpha   90.00
_cell.angle_beta   90.00
_cell.angle_gamma   90.00
#
_symmetry.space_group_name_H-M   'P 1'
#
loop_
_entity.id
_entity.type
_entity.pdbx_description
1 polymer ?
#
loop_
_entity_poly.entity_id
_entity_poly.type
_entity_poly.pdbx_seq_one_letter_code
_entity_poly.pdbx_strand_id
1 'polypeptide(L)'
;MYEILAKEDLAPVTKLFDVHAPAVAEKARAGQFVIVRLHEEGERIPLTIADYDREKGTVTLVVQEVGKTTMEMCAMQAGEHLASVTGPLGIPSEI
;
A
#
# COMPACT_ATOMS: atom_id res chain seq x y z
N MET A 1 9.74 -2.79 8.94
CA MET A 1 8.29 -2.64 9.09
C MET A 1 7.89 -1.30 8.50
N TYR A 2 6.70 -1.18 7.93
CA TYR A 2 6.26 -0.01 7.16
C TYR A 2 5.01 0.57 7.81
N GLU A 3 5.09 1.81 8.29
CA GLU A 3 4.01 2.45 9.06
C GLU A 3 2.88 2.94 8.15
N ILE A 4 1.63 2.75 8.59
CA ILE A 4 0.44 3.37 8.00
C ILE A 4 0.32 4.78 8.61
N LEU A 5 0.63 5.82 7.83
CA LEU A 5 0.55 7.20 8.30
C LEU A 5 -0.87 7.74 8.29
N ALA A 6 -1.69 7.32 7.32
CA ALA A 6 -3.08 7.72 7.21
C ALA A 6 -3.94 6.60 6.63
N LYS A 7 -5.22 6.62 7.00
CA LYS A 7 -6.27 5.79 6.44
C LYS A 7 -7.52 6.63 6.22
N GLU A 8 -8.15 6.47 5.06
CA GLU A 8 -9.39 7.15 4.71
C GLU A 8 -10.41 6.17 4.12
N ASP A 9 -11.67 6.33 4.52
CA ASP A 9 -12.80 5.59 3.98
C ASP A 9 -13.31 6.27 2.71
N LEU A 10 -12.94 5.76 1.54
CA LEU A 10 -13.42 6.31 0.25
C LEU A 10 -14.84 5.84 -0.09
N ALA A 11 -15.19 4.62 0.31
CA ALA A 11 -16.51 4.00 0.13
C ALA A 11 -16.72 2.92 1.20
N PRO A 12 -17.93 2.34 1.33
CA PRO A 12 -18.21 1.33 2.36
C PRO A 12 -17.20 0.17 2.41
N VAL A 13 -16.69 -0.26 1.26
CA VAL A 13 -15.74 -1.37 1.13
C VAL A 13 -14.40 -0.95 0.51
N THR A 14 -14.14 0.36 0.33
CA THR A 14 -12.92 0.87 -0.31
C THR A 14 -12.22 1.85 0.61
N LYS A 15 -10.94 1.58 0.87
CA LYS A 15 -10.11 2.34 1.81
C LYS A 15 -8.84 2.83 1.10
N LEU A 16 -8.40 4.03 1.44
CA LEU A 16 -7.11 4.58 1.05
C LEU A 16 -6.15 4.48 2.23
N PHE A 17 -4.89 4.15 1.95
CA PHE A 17 -3.81 4.08 2.92
C PHE A 17 -2.61 4.85 2.40
N ASP A 18 -2.07 5.73 3.24
CA ASP A 18 -0.72 6.26 3.04
C ASP A 18 0.26 5.46 3.88
N VAL A 19 1.20 4.80 3.21
CA VAL A 19 2.20 3.94 3.85
C VAL A 19 3.58 4.56 3.69
N HIS A 20 4.30 4.72 4.80
CA HIS A 20 5.67 5.20 4.78
C HIS A 20 6.61 4.11 4.21
N ALA A 21 7.03 4.29 2.96
CA ALA A 21 7.87 3.39 2.20
C ALA A 21 8.84 4.17 1.29
N PRO A 22 9.82 4.91 1.87
CA PRO A 22 10.60 5.91 1.14
C PRO A 22 11.38 5.34 -0.05
N ALA A 23 11.97 4.16 0.10
CA ALA A 23 12.71 3.49 -0.98
C ALA A 23 11.81 3.09 -2.18
N VAL A 24 10.52 2.85 -1.93
CA VAL A 24 9.53 2.58 -2.97
C VAL A 24 9.10 3.90 -3.61
N ALA A 25 8.71 4.88 -2.79
CA ALA A 25 8.23 6.19 -3.23
C ALA A 25 9.24 6.92 -4.12
N GLU A 26 10.53 6.85 -3.79
CA GLU A 26 11.62 7.46 -4.56
C GLU A 26 11.62 6.98 -6.03
N LYS A 27 11.35 5.68 -6.25
CA LYS A 27 11.51 5.00 -7.54
C LYS A 27 10.21 4.74 -8.28
N ALA A 28 9.07 4.89 -7.61
CA ALA A 28 7.76 4.59 -8.18
C ALA A 28 7.47 5.41 -9.44
N ARG A 29 6.80 4.77 -10.40
CA ARG A 29 6.29 5.35 -11.65
C ARG A 29 4.86 4.85 -11.89
N ALA A 30 4.11 5.56 -12.72
CA ALA A 30 2.74 5.15 -13.05
C ALA A 30 2.70 3.76 -13.69
N GLY A 31 1.64 3.00 -13.40
CA GLY A 31 1.45 1.62 -13.85
C GLY A 31 2.14 0.55 -12.99
N GLN A 32 2.91 0.95 -11.97
CA GLN A 32 3.59 0.01 -11.08
C GLN A 32 2.75 -0.34 -9.84
N PHE A 33 3.16 -1.43 -9.18
CA PHE A 33 2.49 -1.96 -7.99
C PHE A 33 3.51 -2.40 -6.93
N VAL A 34 3.04 -2.73 -5.73
CA VAL A 34 3.81 -3.32 -4.63
C VAL A 34 3.22 -4.67 -4.23
N ILE A 35 4.06 -5.55 -3.67
CA ILE A 35 3.60 -6.72 -2.91
C ILE A 35 3.60 -6.37 -1.42
N VAL A 36 2.44 -6.53 -0.77
CA VAL A 36 2.25 -6.24 0.66
C VAL A 36 2.04 -7.54 1.43
N ARG A 37 2.57 -7.58 2.65
CA ARG A 37 2.25 -8.60 3.67
C ARG A 37 1.98 -7.90 5.00
N LEU A 38 0.84 -8.20 5.64
CA LEU A 38 0.39 -7.50 6.84
C LEU A 38 1.21 -7.89 8.07
N HIS A 39 1.37 -9.19 8.32
CA HIS A 39 2.10 -9.77 9.47
C HIS A 39 2.98 -10.96 9.01
N GLU A 40 3.79 -11.55 9.89
CA GLU A 40 4.78 -12.59 9.49
C GLU A 40 4.16 -13.82 8.83
N GLU A 41 3.03 -14.29 9.36
CA GLU A 41 2.26 -15.42 8.83
C GLU A 41 1.26 -15.03 7.71
N GLY A 42 1.22 -13.74 7.35
CA GLY A 42 0.25 -13.21 6.39
C GLY A 42 0.60 -13.60 4.95
N GLU A 43 -0.41 -13.63 4.09
CA GLU A 43 -0.18 -13.83 2.66
C GLU A 43 0.41 -12.58 1.98
N ARG A 44 0.94 -12.77 0.78
CA ARG A 44 1.49 -11.69 -0.05
C ARG A 44 0.48 -11.30 -1.12
N ILE A 45 -0.04 -10.08 -1.08
CA ILE A 45 -1.00 -9.57 -2.06
C ILE A 45 -0.42 -8.43 -2.89
N PRO A 46 -0.68 -8.38 -4.21
CA PRO A 46 -0.32 -7.24 -5.05
C PRO A 46 -1.32 -6.09 -4.86
N LEU A 47 -0.80 -4.86 -4.70
CA LEU A 47 -1.59 -3.64 -4.64
C LEU A 47 -0.95 -2.56 -5.54
N THR A 48 -1.75 -1.95 -6.41
CA THR A 48 -1.29 -0.87 -7.29
C THR A 48 -0.87 0.34 -6.48
N ILE A 49 0.21 1.01 -6.89
CA ILE A 49 0.58 2.31 -6.33
C ILE A 49 -0.37 3.34 -6.96
N ALA A 50 -1.33 3.82 -6.17
CA ALA A 50 -2.30 4.81 -6.63
C ALA A 50 -1.68 6.20 -6.74
N ASP A 51 -0.81 6.55 -5.80
CA ASP A 51 0.01 7.75 -5.82
C ASP A 51 1.28 7.56 -4.97
N TYR A 52 2.21 8.50 -5.01
CA TYR A 52 3.40 8.52 -4.16
C TYR A 52 3.92 9.94 -3.92
N ASP A 53 4.45 10.20 -2.73
CA ASP A 53 5.09 11.47 -2.36
C ASP A 53 6.56 11.21 -2.03
N ARG A 54 7.46 11.74 -2.86
CA ARG A 54 8.92 11.54 -2.71
C ARG A 54 9.49 12.31 -1.52
N GLU A 55 8.91 13.46 -1.17
CA GLU A 55 9.39 14.27 -0.06
C GLU A 55 8.94 13.67 1.29
N LYS A 56 7.69 13.20 1.35
CA LYS A 56 7.16 12.50 2.54
C LYS A 56 7.60 11.04 2.63
N GLY A 57 8.08 10.46 1.53
CA GLY A 57 8.49 9.05 1.47
C GLY A 57 7.30 8.08 1.54
N THR A 58 6.13 8.48 1.04
CA THR A 58 4.90 7.67 1.13
C THR A 58 4.48 7.09 -0.21
N VAL A 59 3.81 5.95 -0.15
CA VAL A 59 3.04 5.39 -1.26
C VAL A 59 1.58 5.30 -0.83
N THR A 60 0.69 5.72 -1.71
CA THR A 60 -0.75 5.67 -1.51
C THR A 60 -1.30 4.39 -2.14
N LEU A 61 -2.02 3.59 -1.34
CA LEU A 61 -2.63 2.34 -1.77
C LEU A 61 -4.15 2.45 -1.61
N VAL A 62 -4.90 2.00 -2.62
CA VAL A 62 -6.36 1.89 -2.54
C VAL A 62 -6.73 0.42 -2.51
N VAL A 63 -7.45 0.01 -1.47
CA VAL A 63 -7.76 -1.40 -1.17
C VAL A 63 -9.26 -1.59 -1.06
N GLN A 64 -9.77 -2.67 -1.63
CA GLN A 64 -11.16 -3.09 -1.51
C GLN A 64 -11.30 -4.35 -0.66
N GLU A 65 -12.29 -4.38 0.23
CA GLU A 65 -12.63 -5.51 1.10
C GLU A 65 -13.27 -6.65 0.31
N VAL A 66 -12.44 -7.47 -0.34
CA VAL A 66 -12.87 -8.58 -1.21
C VAL A 66 -12.59 -9.97 -0.66
N GLY A 67 -11.70 -10.09 0.32
CA GLY A 67 -11.30 -11.38 0.89
C GLY A 67 -10.55 -11.21 2.21
N LYS A 68 -10.09 -12.33 2.80
CA LYS A 68 -9.53 -12.36 4.17
C LYS A 68 -8.50 -11.26 4.43
N THR A 69 -7.45 -11.19 3.62
CA THR A 69 -6.33 -10.27 3.86
C THR A 69 -6.70 -8.82 3.57
N THR A 70 -7.54 -8.55 2.57
CA THR A 70 -7.97 -7.18 2.31
C THR A 70 -8.94 -6.68 3.37
N MET A 71 -9.83 -7.54 3.89
CA MET A 71 -10.67 -7.21 5.05
C MET A 71 -9.83 -6.96 6.31
N GLU A 72 -8.81 -7.77 6.55
CA GLU A 72 -7.87 -7.57 7.67
C GLU A 72 -7.09 -6.25 7.54
N MET A 73 -6.55 -5.96 6.35
CA MET A 73 -5.87 -4.69 6.09
C MET A 73 -6.81 -3.49 6.29
N CYS A 74 -8.05 -3.59 5.82
CA CYS A 74 -9.07 -2.55 6.00
C CYS A 74 -9.51 -2.37 7.46
N ALA A 75 -9.26 -3.33 8.34
CA ALA A 75 -9.47 -3.18 9.79
C ALA A 75 -8.32 -2.44 10.49
N MET A 76 -7.11 -2.42 9.91
CA MET A 76 -5.94 -1.72 10.45
C MET A 76 -6.16 -0.19 10.50
N GLN A 77 -5.40 0.49 11.35
CA GLN A 77 -5.49 1.91 11.67
C GLN A 77 -4.14 2.62 11.45
N ALA A 78 -4.18 3.95 11.38
CA ALA A 78 -2.97 4.76 11.35
C ALA A 78 -2.11 4.53 12.61
N GLY A 79 -0.78 4.50 12.43
CA GLY A 79 0.20 4.11 13.45
C GLY A 79 0.50 2.60 13.50
N GLU A 80 -0.33 1.76 12.87
CA GLU A 80 0.00 0.34 12.72
C GLU A 80 0.99 0.10 11.58
N HIS A 81 1.55 -1.11 11.53
CA HIS A 81 2.66 -1.43 10.65
C HIS A 81 2.40 -2.66 9.78
N LEU A 82 2.77 -2.55 8.51
CA LEU A 82 2.86 -3.68 7.59
C LEU A 82 4.21 -4.38 7.76
N ALA A 83 4.20 -5.70 7.80
CA ALA A 83 5.42 -6.50 7.91
C ALA A 83 6.37 -6.27 6.72
N SER A 84 5.84 -6.17 5.49
CA SER A 84 6.65 -5.87 4.32
C SER A 84 5.88 -5.17 3.21
N VAL A 85 6.57 -4.23 2.53
CA VAL A 85 6.13 -3.59 1.28
C VAL A 85 7.27 -3.70 0.27
N THR A 86 7.08 -4.51 -0.76
CA THR A 86 8.11 -4.81 -1.76
C THR A 86 7.75 -4.19 -3.11
N GLY A 87 8.58 -3.28 -3.60
CA GLY A 87 8.46 -2.68 -4.92
C GLY A 87 9.36 -1.45 -5.12
N PRO A 88 9.04 -0.59 -6.11
CA PRO A 88 7.96 -0.75 -7.08
C PRO A 88 8.25 -1.92 -8.04
N LEU A 89 7.20 -2.63 -8.48
CA LEU A 89 7.26 -3.75 -9.41
C LEU A 89 6.40 -3.47 -10.64
N GLY A 90 6.62 -4.28 -11.69
CA GLY A 90 5.95 -4.10 -12.98
C GLY A 90 6.69 -3.11 -13.89
N ILE A 91 6.33 -3.15 -15.18
CA ILE A 91 6.85 -2.25 -16.21
C ILE A 91 6.08 -0.93 -16.10
N PRO A 92 6.74 0.22 -15.95
CA PRO A 92 6.07 1.51 -15.98
C PRO A 92 5.25 1.70 -17.25
N SER A 93 4.11 2.37 -17.13
CA SER A 93 3.32 2.77 -18.30
C SER A 93 4.12 3.71 -19.21
N GLU A 94 3.90 3.57 -20.51
CA GLU A 94 4.33 4.57 -21.49
C GLU A 94 3.38 5.77 -21.38
N ILE A 95 3.91 6.94 -21.04
CA ILE A 95 3.18 8.19 -20.86
C ILE A 95 3.68 9.22 -21.87
#